data_AF-A0A937XID6-F1
#
_entry.id   AF-A0A937XID6-F1
#
_cell.length_a   1.000
_cell.length_b   1.000
_cell.length_c   1.000
_cell.angle_alpha   90.00
_cell.angle_beta   90.00
_cell.angle_gamma   90.00
#
_symmetry.space_group_name_H-M   'P 1'
#
loop_
_entity.id
_entity.type
_entity.pdbx_description
1 polymer ?
#
loop_
_entity_poly.entity_id
_entity_poly.type
_entity_poly.pdbx_seq_one_letter_code
_entity_poly.pdbx_strand_id
1 'polypeptide(L)'
;MARMTTKTLGYCGARCPTCFAYRKNVSEAAKALRRELRAEKLKESWKEFPFLADYASFKKSLDGLAMLRCTKMCRGGGGNPWCKIRRCAQARMQVRSQSANCKVQNGGQTGHQQRTRAVKGLAGCWECEESDACKKLLPAYRPNLERIR
;
A
#
# COMPACT_ATOMS: atom_id res chain seq x y z
N MET A 1 24.65 -6.44 9.04
CA MET A 1 23.37 -5.92 8.48
C MET A 1 22.62 -7.09 7.83
N ALA A 2 21.36 -7.35 8.18
CA ALA A 2 20.63 -8.50 7.65
C ALA A 2 20.42 -8.37 6.12
N ARG A 3 20.84 -9.39 5.35
CA ARG A 3 20.60 -9.47 3.89
C ARG A 3 19.11 -9.27 3.62
N MET A 4 18.74 -8.18 2.93
CA MET A 4 17.35 -7.94 2.53
C MET A 4 16.94 -8.98 1.49
N THR A 5 15.99 -9.85 1.85
CA THR A 5 15.44 -10.83 0.91
C THR A 5 14.28 -10.18 0.14
N THR A 6 14.35 -10.20 -1.19
CA THR A 6 13.33 -9.64 -2.10
C THR A 6 11.94 -10.27 -1.89
N LYS A 7 11.87 -11.45 -1.28
CA LYS A 7 10.64 -12.13 -0.85
C LYS A 7 9.78 -11.29 0.12
N THR A 8 10.41 -10.38 0.89
CA THR A 8 9.70 -9.52 1.85
C THR A 8 9.21 -8.19 1.26
N LEU A 9 9.54 -7.90 0.00
CA LEU A 9 9.15 -6.68 -0.69
C LEU A 9 7.79 -6.83 -1.37
N GLY A 10 6.94 -5.82 -1.24
CA GLY A 10 5.77 -5.67 -2.09
C GLY A 10 6.15 -5.25 -3.51
N TYR A 11 5.17 -5.26 -4.43
CA TYR A 11 5.37 -4.76 -5.80
C TYR A 11 5.82 -3.29 -5.85
N CYS A 12 5.48 -2.49 -4.84
CA CYS A 12 5.89 -1.10 -4.68
C CYS A 12 7.28 -0.90 -4.05
N GLY A 13 7.97 -1.97 -3.60
CA GLY A 13 9.21 -1.87 -2.83
C GLY A 13 9.01 -1.69 -1.32
N ALA A 14 7.78 -1.46 -0.85
CA ALA A 14 7.52 -1.43 0.60
C ALA A 14 7.82 -2.79 1.24
N ARG A 15 8.54 -2.78 2.37
CA ARG A 15 8.85 -3.99 3.13
C ARG A 15 7.63 -4.45 3.93
N CYS A 16 7.22 -5.70 3.75
CA CYS A 16 6.10 -6.28 4.48
C CYS A 16 6.34 -6.26 6.01
N PRO A 17 7.54 -6.58 6.54
CA PRO A 17 7.80 -6.50 7.99
C PRO A 17 7.56 -5.12 8.61
N THR A 18 7.64 -4.03 7.83
CA THR A 18 7.38 -2.66 8.32
C THR A 18 5.98 -2.14 7.94
N CYS A 19 5.23 -2.87 7.12
CA CYS A 19 3.89 -2.49 6.69
C CYS A 19 2.89 -2.56 7.85
N PHE A 20 2.11 -1.50 8.06
CA PHE A 20 1.13 -1.40 9.15
C PHE A 20 0.10 -2.54 9.12
N ALA A 21 -0.33 -2.98 7.93
CA ALA A 21 -1.29 -4.07 7.79
C ALA A 21 -0.69 -5.44 8.13
N TYR A 22 0.60 -5.64 7.86
CA TYR A 22 1.30 -6.91 8.16
C TYR A 22 1.73 -7.00 9.62
N ARG A 23 2.25 -5.91 10.19
CA ARG A 23 2.54 -5.81 11.63
C ARG A 23 1.28 -5.87 12.49
N LYS A 24 0.13 -5.52 11.91
CA LYS A 24 -1.19 -5.50 12.54
C LYS A 24 -1.33 -4.48 13.69
N ASN A 25 -0.31 -3.68 14.02
CA ASN A 25 -0.35 -2.69 15.12
C ASN A 25 -1.63 -1.85 15.12
N VAL A 26 -1.99 -1.25 13.98
CA VAL A 26 -3.22 -0.43 13.86
C VAL A 26 -4.47 -1.25 14.14
N SER A 27 -4.49 -2.50 13.65
CA SER A 27 -5.63 -3.39 13.73
C SER A 27 -5.79 -4.07 15.10
N GLU A 28 -4.68 -4.27 15.82
CA GLU A 28 -4.68 -4.68 17.24
C GLU A 28 -5.12 -3.51 18.11
N ALA A 29 -4.56 -2.31 17.91
CA ALA A 29 -4.94 -1.10 18.65
C ALA A 29 -6.44 -0.78 18.49
N ALA A 30 -6.96 -0.86 17.27
CA ALA A 30 -8.39 -0.67 17.01
C ALA A 30 -9.26 -1.71 17.75
N LYS A 31 -8.83 -2.97 17.81
CA LYS A 31 -9.55 -4.01 18.57
C LYS A 31 -9.49 -3.76 20.08
N ALA A 32 -8.34 -3.32 20.59
CA ALA A 32 -8.17 -2.97 21.99
C ALA A 32 -9.10 -1.81 22.37
N LEU A 33 -9.04 -0.70 21.63
CA LEU A 33 -9.94 0.44 21.85
C LEU A 33 -11.42 0.01 21.79
N ARG A 34 -11.80 -0.82 20.81
CA ARG A 34 -13.17 -1.33 20.72
C ARG A 34 -13.59 -2.17 21.95
N ARG A 35 -12.65 -2.81 22.66
CA ARG A 35 -12.93 -3.54 23.90
C ARG A 35 -13.14 -2.57 25.05
N GLU A 36 -12.25 -1.59 25.22
CA GLU A 36 -12.36 -0.55 26.26
C GLU A 36 -13.68 0.22 26.15
N LEU A 37 -14.03 0.68 24.94
CA LEU A 37 -15.28 1.41 24.70
C LEU A 37 -16.55 0.63 25.12
N ARG A 38 -16.51 -0.70 25.01
CA ARG A 38 -17.62 -1.56 25.45
C ARG A 38 -17.61 -1.80 26.95
N ALA A 39 -16.42 -1.98 27.54
CA ALA A 39 -16.27 -2.17 28.98
C ALA A 39 -16.79 -0.95 29.74
N GLU A 40 -16.43 0.25 29.26
CA GLU A 40 -16.83 1.53 29.84
C GLU A 40 -18.25 1.97 29.46
N LYS A 41 -18.98 1.20 28.63
CA LYS A 41 -20.30 1.59 28.11
C LYS A 41 -20.29 3.04 27.57
N LEU A 42 -19.27 3.38 26.76
CA LEU A 42 -19.08 4.75 26.28
C LEU A 42 -20.15 5.14 25.24
N LYS A 43 -20.86 4.16 24.66
CA LYS A 43 -21.95 4.44 23.72
C LYS A 43 -23.09 5.21 24.40
N GLU A 44 -23.36 4.88 25.66
CA GLU A 44 -24.43 5.42 26.48
C GLU A 44 -24.17 6.89 26.82
N SER A 45 -22.91 7.24 27.14
CA SER A 45 -22.48 8.61 27.43
C SER A 45 -21.93 9.36 26.22
N TRP A 46 -21.95 8.77 25.02
CA TRP A 46 -21.33 9.36 23.83
C TRP A 46 -21.87 10.76 23.49
N LYS A 47 -23.15 11.01 23.80
CA LYS A 47 -23.83 12.29 23.57
C LYS A 47 -23.28 13.43 24.43
N GLU A 48 -22.64 13.11 25.55
CA GLU A 48 -22.00 14.08 26.45
C GLU A 48 -20.68 14.65 25.88
N PHE A 49 -20.18 14.07 24.78
CA PHE A 49 -18.94 14.48 24.12
C PHE A 49 -19.25 15.08 22.73
N PRO A 50 -19.76 16.32 22.66
CA PRO A 50 -20.20 16.94 21.41
C PRO A 50 -19.07 17.18 20.40
N PHE A 51 -17.81 17.12 20.84
CA PHE A 51 -16.64 17.19 19.96
C PHE A 51 -16.35 15.87 19.22
N LEU A 52 -16.98 14.75 19.63
CA LEU A 52 -16.90 13.48 18.91
C LEU A 52 -17.94 13.43 17.80
N ALA A 53 -17.58 12.82 16.67
CA ALA A 53 -18.53 12.53 15.60
C ALA A 53 -19.59 11.50 16.05
N ASP A 54 -20.60 11.27 15.21
CA ASP A 54 -21.60 10.23 15.45
C ASP A 54 -20.97 8.86 15.76
N TYR A 55 -21.47 8.21 16.82
CA TYR A 55 -20.93 6.94 17.30
C TYR A 55 -21.01 5.83 16.24
N ALA A 56 -22.09 5.76 15.46
CA ALA A 56 -22.24 4.69 14.47
C ALA A 56 -21.22 4.84 13.34
N SER A 57 -20.99 6.07 12.87
CA SER A 57 -19.94 6.39 11.89
C SER A 57 -18.54 6.09 12.43
N PHE A 58 -18.25 6.50 13.66
CA PHE A 58 -16.99 6.19 14.33
C PHE A 58 -16.78 4.68 14.48
N LYS A 59 -17.79 3.96 14.98
CA LYS A 59 -17.73 2.50 15.15
C LYS A 59 -17.50 1.79 13.82
N LYS A 60 -18.15 2.21 12.74
CA LYS A 60 -17.94 1.63 11.40
C LYS A 60 -16.50 1.79 10.94
N SER A 61 -15.90 2.96 11.16
CA SER A 61 -14.50 3.23 10.83
C SER A 61 -13.55 2.40 11.70
N LEU A 62 -13.83 2.32 13.00
CA LEU A 62 -13.05 1.52 13.96
C LEU A 62 -13.10 0.03 13.61
N ASP A 63 -14.27 -0.48 13.20
CA ASP A 63 -14.45 -1.86 12.74
C ASP A 63 -13.65 -2.12 11.46
N GLY A 64 -13.64 -1.17 10.52
CA GLY A 64 -12.79 -1.22 9.33
C GLY A 64 -11.29 -1.30 9.67
N LEU A 65 -10.82 -0.48 10.61
CA LEU A 65 -9.43 -0.53 11.10
C LEU A 65 -9.11 -1.86 11.79
N ALA A 66 -10.04 -2.39 12.58
CA ALA A 66 -9.93 -3.69 13.22
C ALA A 66 -9.90 -4.86 12.21
N MET A 67 -10.31 -4.66 10.96
CA MET A 67 -10.19 -5.65 9.89
C MET A 67 -8.92 -5.49 9.04
N LEU A 68 -8.20 -4.38 9.18
CA LEU A 68 -7.03 -4.02 8.38
C LEU A 68 -5.78 -4.87 8.74
N ARG A 69 -5.83 -6.16 8.41
CA ARG A 69 -4.76 -7.15 8.63
C ARG A 69 -4.32 -7.81 7.34
N CYS A 70 -3.02 -8.11 7.24
CA CYS A 70 -2.43 -8.85 6.12
C CYS A 70 -1.69 -10.09 6.65
N THR A 71 -2.00 -11.27 6.11
CA THR A 71 -1.36 -12.55 6.47
C THR A 71 -0.50 -13.14 5.36
N LYS A 72 -0.80 -12.80 4.10
CA LYS A 72 -0.18 -13.43 2.91
C LYS A 72 0.87 -12.57 2.19
N MET A 73 1.07 -11.31 2.61
CA MET A 73 1.96 -10.33 1.95
C MET A 73 1.55 -10.03 0.50
N CYS A 74 1.97 -8.91 -0.08
CA CYS A 74 1.48 -8.52 -1.42
C CYS A 74 1.80 -9.56 -2.52
N ARG A 75 3.03 -10.09 -2.52
CA ARG A 75 3.52 -11.08 -3.50
C ARG A 75 3.01 -12.51 -3.24
N GLY A 76 2.56 -12.82 -2.02
CA GLY A 76 1.93 -14.12 -1.68
C GLY A 76 0.40 -14.10 -1.79
N GLY A 77 -0.18 -13.10 -2.46
CA GLY A 77 -1.64 -13.01 -2.67
C GLY A 77 -2.41 -12.26 -1.57
N GLY A 78 -1.74 -11.68 -0.59
CA GLY A 78 -2.33 -10.74 0.37
C GLY A 78 -2.30 -9.29 -0.13
N GLY A 79 -2.69 -8.32 0.70
CA GLY A 79 -2.75 -6.90 0.32
C GLY A 79 -3.92 -6.55 -0.61
N ASN A 80 -4.01 -5.29 -1.07
CA ASN A 80 -5.12 -4.84 -1.92
C ASN A 80 -5.10 -5.56 -3.31
N PRO A 81 -6.16 -6.30 -3.69
CA PRO A 81 -6.27 -6.96 -5.00
C PRO A 81 -6.27 -5.97 -6.18
N TRP A 82 -6.89 -4.80 -6.00
CA TRP A 82 -7.04 -3.78 -7.04
C TRP A 82 -5.90 -2.76 -7.08
N CYS A 83 -4.79 -3.04 -6.41
CA CYS A 83 -3.62 -2.16 -6.39
C CYS A 83 -3.08 -1.93 -7.82
N LYS A 84 -3.06 -0.67 -8.27
CA LYS A 84 -2.54 -0.29 -9.60
C LYS A 84 -1.06 -0.69 -9.79
N ILE A 85 -0.27 -0.64 -8.71
CA ILE A 85 1.14 -1.05 -8.70
C ILE A 85 1.28 -2.57 -8.90
N ARG A 86 0.47 -3.37 -8.19
CA ARG A 86 0.41 -4.84 -8.37
C ARG A 86 0.14 -5.16 -9.83
N ARG A 87 -0.94 -4.61 -10.40
CA ARG A 87 -1.33 -4.85 -11.79
C ARG A 87 -0.22 -4.45 -12.76
N CYS A 88 0.41 -3.30 -12.53
CA CYS A 88 1.51 -2.82 -13.36
C CYS A 88 2.73 -3.75 -13.32
N ALA A 89 3.11 -4.23 -12.13
CA ALA A 89 4.25 -5.14 -11.98
C ALA A 89 3.95 -6.51 -12.59
N GLN A 90 2.77 -7.09 -12.35
CA GLN A 90 2.38 -8.38 -12.93
C GLN A 90 2.33 -8.35 -14.46
N ALA A 91 1.82 -7.27 -15.05
CA ALA A 91 1.82 -7.08 -16.51
C ALA A 91 3.24 -7.03 -17.12
N ARG A 92 4.26 -6.64 -16.34
CA ARG A 92 5.67 -6.64 -16.77
C ARG A 92 6.37 -7.99 -16.58
N MET A 93 5.80 -8.90 -15.78
CA MET A 93 6.30 -10.26 -15.56
C MET A 93 5.83 -11.26 -16.62
N GLN A 94 4.67 -11.04 -17.23
CA GLN A 94 4.08 -12.01 -18.17
C GLN A 94 4.69 -11.87 -19.57
N VAL A 95 5.40 -12.92 -19.99
CA VAL A 95 5.96 -13.11 -21.33
C VAL A 95 4.83 -13.52 -22.27
N ARG A 96 4.11 -12.55 -22.85
CA ARG A 96 3.54 -12.62 -24.21
C ARG A 96 2.68 -11.39 -24.50
N SER A 97 3.11 -10.65 -25.50
CA SER A 97 2.38 -9.65 -26.28
C SER A 97 1.73 -8.46 -25.54
N GLN A 98 2.30 -7.28 -25.86
CA GLN A 98 1.72 -5.93 -25.80
C GLN A 98 1.89 -5.12 -24.49
N SER A 99 2.87 -4.21 -24.56
CA SER A 99 3.06 -2.95 -23.83
C SER A 99 2.26 -2.75 -22.53
N ALA A 100 2.92 -2.99 -21.39
CA ALA A 100 2.55 -2.33 -20.14
C ALA A 100 2.80 -0.82 -20.28
N ASN A 101 1.77 -0.06 -20.67
CA ASN A 101 1.84 1.38 -20.92
C ASN A 101 2.15 2.13 -19.60
N CYS A 102 3.43 2.41 -19.35
CA CYS A 102 3.88 3.22 -18.23
C CYS A 102 3.82 4.68 -18.65
N LYS A 103 2.74 5.39 -18.29
CA LYS A 103 2.68 6.84 -18.46
C LYS A 103 3.47 7.50 -17.32
N VAL A 104 4.78 7.65 -17.50
CA VAL A 104 5.56 8.66 -16.76
C VAL A 104 5.28 9.98 -17.47
N GLN A 105 4.73 10.97 -16.78
CA GLN A 105 4.59 12.31 -17.33
C GLN A 105 5.60 13.18 -16.61
N ASN A 106 6.69 13.51 -17.29
CA ASN A 106 7.54 14.62 -16.89
C ASN A 106 6.73 15.90 -17.05
N GLY A 107 6.69 16.72 -16.00
CA GLY A 107 6.24 18.11 -16.12
C GLY A 107 7.34 18.87 -16.87
N GLY A 108 7.00 19.41 -18.05
CA GLY A 108 7.92 20.23 -18.82
C GLY A 108 7.93 19.91 -20.32
N GLN A 109 6.99 20.54 -21.02
CA GLN A 109 7.10 21.05 -22.39
C GLN A 109 7.24 20.07 -23.59
N THR A 110 6.28 20.25 -24.51
CA THR A 110 6.29 19.91 -25.95
C THR A 110 6.20 18.43 -26.36
N GLY A 111 5.03 18.08 -26.91
CA GLY A 111 4.94 17.53 -28.26
C GLY A 111 5.27 16.06 -28.54
N HIS A 112 5.95 15.32 -27.67
CA HIS A 112 6.22 13.89 -27.91
C HIS A 112 5.82 13.04 -26.71
N GLN A 113 4.78 12.21 -26.89
CA GLN A 113 4.47 11.11 -25.98
C GLN A 113 5.63 10.10 -26.00
N GLN A 114 6.67 10.35 -25.21
CA GLN A 114 7.72 9.38 -24.97
C GLN A 114 7.11 8.19 -24.22
N ARG A 115 6.76 7.14 -24.97
CA ARG A 115 6.45 5.83 -24.40
C ARG A 115 7.72 5.35 -23.73
N THR A 116 7.77 5.34 -22.40
CA THR A 116 8.93 4.73 -21.74
C THR A 116 8.94 3.24 -22.06
N ARG A 117 10.12 2.73 -22.45
CA ARG A 117 10.29 1.35 -22.92
C ARG A 117 9.88 0.44 -21.76
N ALA A 118 8.81 -0.33 -21.94
CA ALA A 118 8.37 -1.26 -20.89
C ALA A 118 9.48 -2.28 -20.63
N VAL A 119 10.27 -2.07 -19.57
CA VAL A 119 11.28 -3.01 -19.11
C VAL A 119 10.56 -4.28 -18.65
N LYS A 120 10.85 -5.39 -19.33
CA LYS A 120 10.27 -6.72 -19.06
C LYS A 120 11.11 -7.44 -18.01
N GLY A 121 10.50 -8.41 -17.32
CA GLY A 121 11.23 -9.26 -16.37
C GLY A 121 11.43 -8.64 -14.99
N LEU A 122 10.78 -7.52 -14.70
CA LEU A 122 10.89 -6.89 -13.38
C LEU A 122 9.98 -7.56 -12.35
N ALA A 123 10.52 -7.93 -11.19
CA ALA A 123 9.74 -8.47 -10.08
C ALA A 123 8.92 -7.39 -9.37
N GLY A 124 9.24 -6.11 -9.53
CA GLY A 124 8.52 -5.01 -8.90
C GLY A 124 8.86 -3.65 -9.48
N CYS A 125 8.11 -2.62 -9.07
CA CYS A 125 8.38 -1.25 -9.47
C CYS A 125 9.73 -0.73 -8.96
N TRP A 126 10.29 -1.33 -7.92
CA TRP A 126 11.59 -0.92 -7.37
C TRP A 126 12.79 -1.28 -8.26
N GLU A 127 12.63 -2.19 -9.21
CA GLU A 127 13.64 -2.51 -10.24
C GLU A 127 13.52 -1.59 -11.47
N CYS A 128 12.52 -0.71 -11.49
CA CYS A 128 12.33 0.24 -12.58
C CYS A 128 13.19 1.49 -12.31
N GLU A 129 14.08 1.84 -13.23
CA GLU A 129 14.94 3.05 -13.12
C GLU A 129 14.10 4.32 -12.99
N GLU A 130 12.99 4.40 -13.72
CA GLU A 130 12.05 5.54 -13.69
C GLU A 130 11.05 5.54 -12.52
N SER A 131 11.22 4.67 -11.52
CA SER A 131 10.22 4.53 -10.45
C SER A 131 10.08 5.77 -9.55
N ASP A 132 11.12 6.60 -9.47
CA ASP A 132 11.11 7.85 -8.70
C ASP A 132 10.17 8.90 -9.30
N ALA A 133 10.05 8.92 -10.64
CA ALA A 133 9.13 9.79 -11.37
C ALA A 133 7.73 9.19 -11.55
N CYS A 134 7.49 7.96 -11.05
CA CYS A 134 6.23 7.26 -11.28
C CYS A 134 5.08 7.84 -10.44
N LYS A 135 4.04 8.35 -11.12
CA LYS A 135 2.80 8.86 -10.48
C LYS A 135 1.93 7.76 -9.84
N LYS A 136 2.13 6.48 -10.22
CA LYS A 136 1.39 5.35 -9.63
C LYS A 136 1.95 4.92 -8.28
N LEU A 137 3.21 5.29 -7.98
CA LEU A 137 3.87 4.95 -6.74
C LEU A 137 3.65 6.09 -5.72
N LEU A 138 3.04 5.76 -4.58
CA LEU A 138 2.82 6.75 -3.52
C LEU A 138 4.17 7.30 -3.02
N PRO A 139 4.28 8.61 -2.75
CA PRO A 139 5.50 9.22 -2.21
C PRO A 139 6.02 8.50 -0.96
N ALA A 140 5.13 8.06 -0.07
CA ALA A 140 5.48 7.30 1.13
C ALA A 140 6.24 5.97 0.87
N TYR A 141 6.21 5.46 -0.36
CA TYR A 141 6.91 4.23 -0.75
C TYR A 141 8.24 4.48 -1.48
N ARG A 142 8.49 5.71 -1.97
CA ARG A 142 9.72 6.08 -2.70
C ARG A 142 11.00 5.99 -1.87
N PRO A 143 11.05 6.41 -0.58
CA PRO A 143 12.26 6.30 0.23
C PRO A 143 12.74 4.86 0.47
N ASN A 144 11.89 3.85 0.20
CA ASN A 144 12.33 2.46 0.29
C ASN A 144 13.15 2.03 -0.92
N LEU A 145 13.06 2.74 -2.06
CA LEU A 145 13.71 2.35 -3.31
C LEU A 145 15.22 2.50 -3.26
N GLU A 146 15.73 3.60 -2.67
CA GLU A 146 17.17 3.86 -2.51
C GLU A 146 17.88 2.81 -1.65
N ARG A 147 17.16 2.15 -0.74
CA ARG A 147 17.71 1.09 0.13
C ARG A 147 17.65 -0.31 -0.49
N ILE A 148 16.98 -0.45 -1.62
CA ILE A 148 16.76 -1.74 -2.31
C ILE A 148 17.62 -1.83 -3.58
N ARG A 149 17.93 -0.68 -4.20
CA ARG A 149 18.95 -0.55 -5.25
C ARG A 149 20.35 -0.72 -4.67
#